data_AF-A0A178XAG1-F1
#
_entry.id   AF-A0A178XAG1-F1
#
_cell.length_a   1.000
_cell.length_b   1.000
_cell.length_c   1.000
_cell.angle_alpha   90.00
_cell.angle_beta   90.00
_cell.angle_gamma   90.00
#
_symmetry.space_group_name_H-M   'P 1'
#
loop_
_entity.id
_entity.type
_entity.pdbx_description
1 polymer ?
#
loop_
_entity_poly.entity_id
_entity_poly.type
_entity_poly.pdbx_seq_one_letter_code
_entity_poly.pdbx_strand_id
1 'polypeptide(L)'
;MSAEDTPPAGRRSRTQAPERNRRAVLAAASRLFAAHGYEATSIREIAAEADVTAGSVMAYFGSKDGLFREIIGASTGITVGVDIAAAAADGPVHLSHTLASAYLERWDRTPAEHPWAALIRSAVAHEASAEQLRAILDEQVTAPLVELLAETPDAPERIALVRSVLFGVVMERYLFAHEPARSVPSEAFTPYFAEALSSALDRAHTPAADSAPDAWHTEPSGPDVSAFAVFRRLHRCSALYRAAVSRTVEEQGITLAAFDVLTELWRAGPPHRRAVGEIAESVPLSPSSVTLRADQLEEAGLVTRERDGLDRRVVHLRLTEAGQDLVDRVSRGPFAGDEEFLRIMGPAERAALARLLGLLETALSAADPA
;
A
#
# COMPACT_ATOMS: atom_id res chain seq x y z
N MET A 1 -42.28 -59.00 -23.60
CA MET A 1 -42.77 -57.97 -22.66
C MET A 1 -41.59 -57.56 -21.81
N SER A 2 -41.01 -56.40 -22.10
CA SER A 2 -40.20 -55.55 -21.21
C SER A 2 -39.73 -54.38 -22.08
N ALA A 3 -40.50 -53.31 -22.03
CA ALA A 3 -40.16 -52.03 -22.65
C ALA A 3 -39.19 -51.31 -21.71
N GLU A 4 -38.00 -51.01 -22.21
CA GLU A 4 -37.00 -50.19 -21.53
C GLU A 4 -37.42 -48.72 -21.69
N ASP A 5 -37.94 -48.15 -20.60
CA ASP A 5 -38.39 -46.77 -20.49
C ASP A 5 -37.17 -45.83 -20.44
N THR A 6 -36.74 -45.38 -21.62
CA THR A 6 -35.71 -44.34 -21.75
C THR A 6 -36.33 -42.98 -21.45
N PRO A 7 -35.88 -42.24 -20.43
CA PRO A 7 -36.47 -40.94 -20.09
C PRO A 7 -36.21 -39.91 -21.20
N PRO A 8 -37.17 -39.02 -21.52
CA PRO A 8 -37.08 -38.16 -22.70
C PRO A 8 -36.01 -37.07 -22.57
N ALA A 9 -35.15 -36.98 -23.60
CA ALA A 9 -34.03 -36.03 -23.73
C ALA A 9 -34.42 -34.53 -23.80
N GLY A 10 -35.72 -34.20 -23.89
CA GLY A 10 -36.20 -32.84 -24.09
C GLY A 10 -36.11 -31.91 -22.87
N ARG A 11 -36.05 -32.46 -21.64
CA ARG A 11 -36.07 -31.65 -20.40
C ARG A 11 -34.72 -31.04 -20.05
N ARG A 12 -33.60 -31.65 -20.48
CA ARG A 12 -32.23 -31.14 -20.27
C ARG A 12 -31.88 -29.98 -21.20
N SER A 13 -32.43 -29.95 -22.42
CA SER A 13 -32.14 -28.93 -23.44
C SER A 13 -32.74 -27.54 -23.13
N ARG A 14 -33.99 -27.47 -22.64
CA ARG A 14 -34.65 -26.19 -22.33
C ARG A 14 -34.06 -25.45 -21.13
N THR A 15 -33.49 -26.16 -20.15
CA THR A 15 -32.88 -25.55 -18.95
C THR A 15 -31.44 -25.08 -19.20
N GLN A 16 -30.75 -25.64 -20.20
CA GLN A 16 -29.39 -25.22 -20.59
C GLN A 16 -29.37 -23.97 -21.48
N ALA A 17 -30.45 -23.68 -22.21
CA ALA A 17 -30.53 -22.52 -23.09
C ALA A 17 -30.43 -21.17 -22.35
N PRO A 18 -31.10 -20.93 -21.22
CA PRO A 18 -30.95 -19.70 -20.44
C PRO A 18 -29.52 -19.48 -19.95
N GLU A 19 -28.86 -20.52 -19.42
CA GLU A 19 -27.50 -20.43 -18.90
C GLU A 19 -26.46 -20.24 -20.03
N ARG A 20 -26.69 -20.85 -21.19
CA ARG A 20 -25.88 -20.62 -22.38
C ARG A 20 -26.00 -19.16 -22.85
N ASN A 21 -27.21 -18.63 -22.91
CA ASN A 21 -27.46 -17.24 -23.34
C ASN A 21 -26.87 -16.24 -22.34
N ARG A 22 -27.01 -16.49 -21.04
CA ARG A 22 -26.40 -15.68 -19.98
C ARG A 22 -24.87 -15.60 -20.13
N ARG A 23 -24.21 -16.75 -20.36
CA ARG A 23 -22.76 -16.79 -20.62
C ARG A 23 -22.37 -16.08 -21.92
N ALA A 24 -23.18 -16.19 -22.98
CA ALA A 24 -22.94 -15.47 -24.23
C ALA A 24 -22.98 -13.95 -24.03
N VAL A 25 -23.95 -13.46 -23.24
CA VAL A 25 -24.05 -12.03 -22.87
C VAL A 25 -22.83 -11.57 -22.09
N LEU A 26 -22.39 -12.30 -21.07
CA LEU A 26 -21.20 -11.93 -20.29
C LEU A 26 -19.95 -11.85 -21.17
N ALA A 27 -19.76 -12.82 -22.07
CA ALA A 27 -18.61 -12.83 -22.98
C ALA A 27 -18.63 -11.67 -23.98
N ALA A 28 -19.79 -11.38 -24.58
CA ALA A 28 -19.98 -10.25 -25.48
C ALA A 28 -19.75 -8.91 -24.78
N ALA A 29 -20.36 -8.74 -23.60
CA ALA A 29 -20.23 -7.55 -22.79
C ALA A 29 -18.78 -7.31 -22.36
N SER A 30 -18.08 -8.36 -21.89
CA SER A 30 -16.67 -8.24 -21.50
C SER A 30 -15.80 -7.71 -22.65
N ARG A 31 -15.94 -8.27 -23.87
CA ARG A 31 -15.20 -7.78 -25.04
C ARG A 31 -15.53 -6.33 -25.39
N LEU A 32 -16.82 -5.99 -25.46
CA LEU A 32 -17.25 -4.64 -25.84
C LEU A 32 -16.83 -3.59 -24.81
N PHE A 33 -16.97 -3.89 -23.51
CA PHE A 33 -16.52 -2.99 -22.45
C PHE A 33 -15.00 -2.80 -22.43
N ALA A 34 -14.23 -3.83 -22.73
CA ALA A 34 -12.78 -3.71 -22.83
C ALA A 34 -12.35 -2.88 -24.04
N ALA A 35 -13.03 -3.06 -25.19
CA ALA A 35 -12.70 -2.39 -26.45
C ALA A 35 -13.16 -0.92 -26.48
N HIS A 36 -14.37 -0.64 -26.02
CA HIS A 36 -15.01 0.68 -26.15
C HIS A 36 -15.11 1.44 -24.82
N GLY A 37 -14.81 0.78 -23.71
CA GLY A 37 -15.00 1.33 -22.38
C GLY A 37 -16.44 1.22 -21.89
N TYR A 38 -16.63 1.56 -20.61
CA TYR A 38 -17.92 1.47 -19.94
C TYR A 38 -18.97 2.38 -20.60
N GLU A 39 -18.68 3.68 -20.76
CA GLU A 39 -19.64 4.68 -21.24
C GLU A 39 -20.15 4.38 -22.66
N ALA A 40 -19.23 4.13 -23.60
CA ALA A 40 -19.55 4.00 -25.01
C ALA A 40 -20.28 2.69 -25.39
N THR A 41 -20.32 1.70 -24.50
CA THR A 41 -20.95 0.40 -24.77
C THR A 41 -22.44 0.42 -24.40
N SER A 42 -23.34 0.04 -25.29
CA SER A 42 -24.78 -0.03 -25.00
C SER A 42 -25.30 -1.47 -24.79
N ILE A 43 -26.39 -1.62 -24.02
CA ILE A 43 -27.08 -2.91 -23.84
C ILE A 43 -27.58 -3.50 -25.17
N ARG A 44 -27.96 -2.64 -26.13
CA ARG A 44 -28.44 -3.09 -27.44
C ARG A 44 -27.33 -3.70 -28.27
N GLU A 45 -26.14 -3.09 -28.27
CA GLU A 45 -24.95 -3.64 -28.93
C GLU A 45 -24.54 -4.98 -28.32
N ILE A 46 -24.51 -5.07 -26.98
CA ILE A 46 -24.23 -6.31 -26.26
C ILE A 46 -25.24 -7.41 -26.65
N ALA A 47 -26.52 -7.07 -26.68
CA ALA A 47 -27.58 -8.02 -27.03
C ALA A 47 -27.43 -8.52 -28.47
N ALA A 48 -27.13 -7.63 -29.41
CA ALA A 48 -26.90 -7.97 -30.81
C ALA A 48 -25.69 -8.90 -30.99
N GLU A 49 -24.57 -8.60 -30.33
CA GLU A 49 -23.35 -9.42 -30.34
C GLU A 49 -23.58 -10.81 -29.71
N ALA A 50 -24.41 -10.89 -28.66
CA ALA A 50 -24.73 -12.15 -27.98
C ALA A 50 -25.87 -12.96 -28.63
N ASP A 51 -26.45 -12.47 -29.73
CA ASP A 51 -27.63 -13.05 -30.39
C ASP A 51 -28.83 -13.25 -29.44
N VAL A 52 -29.10 -12.23 -28.61
CA VAL A 52 -30.24 -12.19 -27.68
C VAL A 52 -30.98 -10.87 -27.79
N THR A 53 -32.15 -10.78 -27.15
CA THR A 53 -32.88 -9.51 -27.05
C THR A 53 -32.34 -8.66 -25.90
N ALA A 54 -32.39 -7.33 -26.03
CA ALA A 54 -32.06 -6.41 -24.93
C ALA A 54 -32.92 -6.66 -23.68
N GLY A 55 -34.18 -7.08 -23.87
CA GLY A 55 -35.06 -7.49 -22.76
C GLY A 55 -34.53 -8.71 -22.01
N SER A 56 -33.91 -9.68 -22.70
CA SER A 56 -33.26 -10.84 -22.06
C SER A 56 -32.05 -10.41 -21.24
N VAL A 57 -31.24 -9.47 -21.72
CA VAL A 57 -30.10 -8.92 -20.96
C VAL A 57 -30.58 -8.25 -19.67
N MET A 58 -31.60 -7.40 -19.76
CA MET A 58 -32.19 -6.74 -18.58
C MET A 58 -32.83 -7.75 -17.61
N ALA A 59 -33.44 -8.83 -18.12
CA ALA A 59 -33.99 -9.88 -17.27
C ALA A 59 -32.92 -10.66 -16.51
N TYR A 60 -31.72 -10.83 -17.07
CA TYR A 60 -30.62 -11.54 -16.42
C TYR A 60 -29.84 -10.68 -15.42
N PHE A 61 -29.62 -9.40 -15.74
CA PHE A 61 -28.64 -8.56 -15.01
C PHE A 61 -29.24 -7.29 -14.42
N GLY A 62 -30.50 -6.99 -14.70
CA GLY A 62 -31.22 -5.82 -14.19
C GLY A 62 -30.83 -4.49 -14.84
N SER A 63 -29.54 -4.22 -15.01
CA SER A 63 -29.02 -2.99 -15.62
C SER A 63 -27.65 -3.21 -16.30
N LYS A 64 -27.19 -2.20 -17.04
CA LYS A 64 -25.82 -2.14 -17.57
C LYS A 64 -24.80 -2.20 -16.43
N ASP A 65 -25.07 -1.47 -15.35
CA ASP A 65 -24.22 -1.41 -14.16
C ASP A 65 -24.14 -2.79 -13.49
N GLY A 66 -25.26 -3.49 -13.36
CA GLY A 66 -25.32 -4.84 -12.79
C GLY A 66 -24.55 -5.86 -13.64
N LEU A 67 -24.73 -5.81 -14.96
CA LEU A 67 -23.97 -6.64 -15.91
C LEU A 67 -22.47 -6.35 -15.81
N PHE A 68 -22.07 -5.08 -15.82
CA PHE A 68 -20.67 -4.68 -15.75
C PHE A 68 -20.03 -5.08 -14.42
N ARG A 69 -20.75 -4.87 -13.31
CA ARG A 69 -20.30 -5.24 -11.97
C ARG A 69 -20.10 -6.73 -11.83
N GLU A 70 -20.96 -7.55 -12.43
CA GLU A 70 -20.79 -9.00 -12.40
C GLU A 70 -19.52 -9.44 -13.14
N ILE A 71 -19.23 -8.85 -14.30
CA ILE A 71 -18.02 -9.14 -15.08
C ILE A 71 -16.77 -8.82 -14.27
N ILE A 72 -16.73 -7.64 -13.66
CA ILE A 72 -15.57 -7.19 -12.89
C ILE A 72 -15.47 -7.92 -11.54
N GLY A 73 -16.59 -8.06 -10.82
CA GLY A 73 -16.67 -8.66 -9.50
C GLY A 73 -16.19 -10.11 -9.48
N ALA A 74 -16.43 -10.85 -10.57
CA ALA A 74 -15.90 -12.19 -10.77
C ALA A 74 -14.37 -12.26 -10.70
N SER A 75 -13.66 -11.15 -11.00
CA SER A 75 -12.20 -11.01 -10.91
C SER A 75 -11.73 -10.33 -9.60
N THR A 76 -12.49 -9.37 -9.07
CA THR A 76 -12.02 -8.49 -7.99
C THR A 76 -12.49 -8.86 -6.58
N GLY A 77 -13.50 -9.72 -6.45
CA GLY A 77 -14.12 -9.98 -5.14
C GLY A 77 -13.21 -10.74 -4.16
N ILE A 78 -12.91 -10.16 -2.99
CA ILE A 78 -11.91 -10.75 -2.09
C ILE A 78 -12.30 -12.15 -1.57
N THR A 79 -13.58 -12.43 -1.40
CA THR A 79 -14.10 -13.69 -0.84
C THR A 79 -14.62 -14.69 -1.87
N VAL A 80 -14.66 -14.32 -3.15
CA VAL A 80 -15.19 -15.20 -4.20
C VAL A 80 -14.40 -16.51 -4.20
N GLY A 81 -15.07 -17.65 -4.31
CA GLY A 81 -14.42 -18.96 -4.37
C GLY A 81 -13.67 -19.39 -3.11
N VAL A 82 -13.81 -18.67 -1.99
CA VAL A 82 -13.20 -19.02 -0.70
C VAL A 82 -14.27 -19.36 0.32
N ASP A 83 -14.12 -20.50 0.99
CA ASP A 83 -14.89 -20.80 2.20
C ASP A 83 -14.27 -20.05 3.40
N ILE A 84 -14.79 -18.84 3.64
CA ILE A 84 -14.29 -17.96 4.70
C ILE A 84 -14.46 -18.59 6.08
N ALA A 85 -15.56 -19.31 6.32
CA ALA A 85 -15.83 -19.91 7.61
C ALA A 85 -14.83 -21.03 7.92
N ALA A 86 -14.58 -21.91 6.94
CA ALA A 86 -13.57 -22.95 7.06
C ALA A 86 -12.17 -22.34 7.23
N ALA A 87 -11.80 -21.37 6.38
CA ALA A 87 -10.47 -20.79 6.41
C ALA A 87 -10.19 -19.98 7.70
N ALA A 88 -11.20 -19.30 8.23
CA ALA A 88 -11.10 -18.58 9.50
C ALA A 88 -11.02 -19.52 10.72
N ALA A 89 -11.62 -20.71 10.64
CA ALA A 89 -11.55 -21.71 11.71
C ALA A 89 -10.11 -22.22 11.94
N ASP A 90 -9.31 -22.28 10.88
CA ASP A 90 -7.90 -22.67 10.91
C ASP A 90 -6.95 -21.51 11.30
N GLY A 91 -7.51 -20.33 11.60
CA GLY A 91 -6.80 -19.17 12.12
C GLY A 91 -6.46 -18.09 11.08
N PRO A 92 -6.01 -16.91 11.52
CA PRO A 92 -5.84 -15.72 10.67
C PRO A 92 -4.75 -15.88 9.60
N VAL A 93 -3.69 -16.63 9.90
CA VAL A 93 -2.63 -16.93 8.92
C VAL A 93 -3.15 -17.82 7.79
N HIS A 94 -3.98 -18.81 8.12
CA HIS A 94 -4.57 -19.68 7.10
C HIS A 94 -5.60 -18.91 6.24
N LEU A 95 -6.46 -18.11 6.87
CA LEU A 95 -7.40 -17.24 6.18
C LEU A 95 -6.71 -16.29 5.19
N SER A 96 -5.68 -15.57 5.64
CA SER A 96 -4.94 -14.63 4.79
C SER A 96 -4.22 -15.32 3.64
N HIS A 97 -3.64 -16.50 3.86
CA HIS A 97 -3.02 -17.29 2.79
C HIS A 97 -4.03 -17.78 1.76
N THR A 98 -5.20 -18.26 2.21
CA THR A 98 -6.27 -18.73 1.33
C THR A 98 -6.84 -17.58 0.50
N LEU A 99 -7.06 -16.41 1.11
CA LEU A 99 -7.49 -15.19 0.41
C LEU A 99 -6.44 -14.73 -0.62
N ALA A 100 -5.17 -14.66 -0.22
CA ALA A 100 -4.06 -14.26 -1.10
C ALA A 100 -3.96 -15.19 -2.32
N SER A 101 -3.99 -16.50 -2.09
CA SER A 101 -3.90 -17.53 -3.13
C SER A 101 -5.05 -17.40 -4.12
N ALA A 102 -6.30 -17.39 -3.62
CA ALA A 102 -7.49 -17.31 -4.46
C ALA A 102 -7.57 -16.00 -5.26
N TYR A 103 -7.09 -14.90 -4.67
CA TYR A 103 -7.03 -13.61 -5.34
C TYR A 103 -6.03 -13.61 -6.51
N LEU A 104 -4.79 -14.08 -6.28
CA LEU A 104 -3.78 -14.15 -7.33
C LEU A 104 -4.19 -15.13 -8.45
N GLU A 105 -4.65 -16.31 -8.07
CA GLU A 105 -5.05 -17.37 -9.01
C GLU A 105 -6.18 -16.90 -9.96
N ARG A 106 -7.04 -16.02 -9.47
CA ARG A 106 -8.10 -15.41 -10.27
C ARG A 106 -7.56 -14.38 -11.25
N TRP A 107 -6.71 -13.47 -10.78
CA TRP A 107 -6.08 -12.48 -11.64
C TRP A 107 -5.16 -13.10 -12.70
N ASP A 108 -4.48 -14.20 -12.37
CA ASP A 108 -3.68 -14.97 -13.33
C ASP A 108 -4.53 -15.57 -14.46
N ARG A 109 -5.81 -15.88 -14.19
CA ARG A 109 -6.78 -16.38 -15.18
C ARG A 109 -7.51 -15.28 -15.91
N THR A 110 -7.44 -14.05 -15.42
CA THR A 110 -8.11 -12.91 -16.03
C THR A 110 -7.43 -12.59 -17.38
N PRO A 111 -8.18 -12.58 -18.50
CA PRO A 111 -7.60 -12.29 -19.80
C PRO A 111 -7.06 -10.85 -19.88
N ALA A 112 -6.05 -10.61 -20.72
CA ALA A 112 -5.50 -9.27 -20.93
C ALA A 112 -6.56 -8.25 -21.41
N GLU A 113 -7.60 -8.73 -22.10
CA GLU A 113 -8.75 -7.95 -22.57
C GLU A 113 -9.83 -7.78 -21.49
N HIS A 114 -9.46 -7.85 -20.20
CA HIS A 114 -10.42 -7.65 -19.12
C HIS A 114 -10.83 -6.16 -18.98
N PRO A 115 -12.13 -5.84 -18.77
CA PRO A 115 -12.60 -4.45 -18.80
C PRO A 115 -12.08 -3.56 -17.66
N TRP A 116 -11.45 -4.14 -16.62
CA TRP A 116 -10.89 -3.40 -15.50
C TRP A 116 -9.90 -2.31 -15.93
N ALA A 117 -9.00 -2.61 -16.84
CA ALA A 117 -8.01 -1.64 -17.31
C ALA A 117 -8.68 -0.44 -18.02
N ALA A 118 -9.73 -0.70 -18.80
CA ALA A 118 -10.52 0.34 -19.45
C ALA A 118 -11.28 1.20 -18.42
N LEU A 119 -11.83 0.57 -17.38
CA LEU A 119 -12.49 1.26 -16.28
C LEU A 119 -11.55 2.20 -15.52
N ILE A 120 -10.36 1.71 -15.12
CA ILE A 120 -9.37 2.52 -14.40
C ILE A 120 -8.97 3.74 -15.25
N ARG A 121 -8.67 3.54 -16.54
CA ARG A 121 -8.32 4.65 -17.45
C ARG A 121 -9.46 5.68 -17.55
N SER A 122 -10.70 5.22 -17.66
CA SER A 122 -11.88 6.09 -17.74
C SER A 122 -12.14 6.84 -16.43
N ALA A 123 -11.95 6.18 -15.29
CA ALA A 123 -12.17 6.76 -13.96
C ALA A 123 -11.25 7.95 -13.65
N VAL A 124 -10.07 8.03 -14.27
CA VAL A 124 -9.17 9.19 -14.12
C VAL A 124 -9.74 10.45 -14.79
N ALA A 125 -10.49 10.29 -15.88
CA ALA A 125 -10.99 11.42 -16.68
C ALA A 125 -12.48 11.71 -16.46
N HIS A 126 -13.26 10.73 -15.97
CA HIS A 126 -14.72 10.78 -15.94
C HIS A 126 -15.28 10.34 -14.59
N GLU A 127 -16.09 11.22 -13.97
CA GLU A 127 -16.67 11.00 -12.64
C GLU A 127 -17.58 9.77 -12.57
N ALA A 128 -18.42 9.53 -13.59
CA ALA A 128 -19.32 8.38 -13.65
C ALA A 128 -18.55 7.04 -13.62
N SER A 129 -17.42 6.96 -14.33
CA SER A 129 -16.55 5.77 -14.29
C SER A 129 -15.84 5.61 -12.95
N ALA A 130 -15.48 6.73 -12.28
CA ALA A 130 -14.92 6.69 -10.94
C ALA A 130 -15.95 6.24 -9.90
N GLU A 131 -17.20 6.69 -10.02
CA GLU A 131 -18.31 6.23 -9.18
C GLU A 131 -18.58 4.74 -9.37
N GLN A 132 -18.59 4.27 -10.62
CA GLN A 132 -18.73 2.85 -10.93
C GLN A 132 -17.61 2.00 -10.31
N LEU A 133 -16.35 2.47 -10.39
CA LEU A 133 -15.21 1.81 -9.75
C LEU A 133 -15.38 1.75 -8.23
N ARG A 134 -15.80 2.84 -7.58
CA ARG A 134 -16.07 2.88 -6.13
C ARG A 134 -17.16 1.89 -5.75
N ALA A 135 -18.28 1.88 -6.47
CA ALA A 135 -19.39 0.97 -6.21
C ALA A 135 -18.98 -0.51 -6.31
N ILE A 136 -18.17 -0.87 -7.32
CA ILE A 136 -17.62 -2.22 -7.45
C ILE A 136 -16.73 -2.58 -6.26
N LEU A 137 -15.77 -1.71 -5.91
CA LEU A 137 -14.88 -1.97 -4.78
C LEU A 137 -15.64 -2.05 -3.46
N ASP A 138 -16.68 -1.23 -3.28
CA ASP A 138 -17.47 -1.23 -2.06
C ASP A 138 -18.32 -2.50 -1.92
N GLU A 139 -18.93 -2.98 -3.00
CA GLU A 139 -19.70 -4.22 -2.97
C GLU A 139 -18.81 -5.47 -2.86
N GLN A 140 -17.72 -5.52 -3.62
CA GLN A 140 -16.94 -6.75 -3.83
C GLN A 140 -15.75 -6.89 -2.86
N VAL A 141 -15.33 -5.79 -2.23
CA VAL A 141 -14.18 -5.78 -1.32
C VAL A 141 -14.59 -5.23 0.05
N THR A 142 -15.16 -4.03 0.11
CA THR A 142 -15.50 -3.38 1.39
C THR A 142 -16.57 -4.15 2.16
N ALA A 143 -17.70 -4.48 1.54
CA ALA A 143 -18.81 -5.14 2.24
C ALA A 143 -18.41 -6.51 2.84
N PRO A 144 -17.71 -7.41 2.12
CA PRO A 144 -17.22 -8.65 2.72
C PRO A 144 -16.23 -8.43 3.87
N LEU A 145 -15.38 -7.40 3.79
CA LEU A 145 -14.45 -7.08 4.87
C LEU A 145 -15.14 -6.49 6.10
N VAL A 146 -16.21 -5.70 5.91
CA VAL A 146 -17.05 -5.22 7.01
C VAL A 146 -17.66 -6.40 7.78
N GLU A 147 -18.14 -7.42 7.06
CA GLU A 147 -18.66 -8.63 7.69
C GLU A 147 -17.54 -9.42 8.41
N LEU A 148 -16.40 -9.61 7.76
CA LEU A 148 -15.26 -10.36 8.31
C LEU A 148 -14.66 -9.69 9.56
N LEU A 149 -14.66 -8.36 9.61
CA LEU A 149 -14.03 -7.56 10.67
C LEU A 149 -15.05 -6.92 11.62
N ALA A 150 -16.33 -7.30 11.58
CA ALA A 150 -17.44 -6.60 12.24
C ALA A 150 -17.22 -6.32 13.74
N GLU A 151 -16.52 -7.20 14.46
CA GLU A 151 -16.26 -7.04 15.90
C GLU A 151 -14.78 -6.71 16.21
N THR A 152 -14.05 -6.17 15.23
CA THR A 152 -12.64 -5.80 15.39
C THR A 152 -12.51 -4.30 15.67
N PRO A 153 -11.73 -3.88 16.69
CA PRO A 153 -11.35 -2.48 16.83
C PRO A 153 -10.61 -1.98 15.57
N ASP A 154 -10.82 -0.71 15.21
CA ASP A 154 -10.18 -0.09 14.03
C ASP A 154 -10.53 -0.76 12.69
N ALA A 155 -11.71 -1.39 12.60
CA ALA A 155 -12.18 -2.03 11.37
C ALA A 155 -12.13 -1.09 10.13
N PRO A 156 -12.53 0.20 10.20
CA PRO A 156 -12.41 1.11 9.04
C PRO A 156 -10.97 1.24 8.51
N GLU A 157 -9.99 1.41 9.40
CA GLU A 157 -8.58 1.56 9.07
C GLU A 157 -8.00 0.27 8.47
N ARG A 158 -8.37 -0.89 9.03
CA ARG A 158 -7.96 -2.21 8.52
C ARG A 158 -8.55 -2.48 7.14
N ILE A 159 -9.82 -2.16 6.93
CA ILE A 159 -10.48 -2.27 5.62
C ILE A 159 -9.73 -1.40 4.60
N ALA A 160 -9.39 -0.16 4.96
CA ALA A 160 -8.63 0.72 4.09
C ALA A 160 -7.23 0.16 3.75
N LEU A 161 -6.54 -0.45 4.72
CA LEU A 161 -5.25 -1.11 4.50
C LEU A 161 -5.40 -2.32 3.57
N VAL A 162 -6.32 -3.24 3.83
CA VAL A 162 -6.56 -4.41 2.96
C VAL A 162 -6.88 -3.95 1.54
N ARG A 163 -7.79 -2.99 1.37
CA ARG A 163 -8.12 -2.42 0.06
C ARG A 163 -6.88 -1.87 -0.65
N SER A 164 -6.03 -1.15 0.07
CA SER A 164 -4.79 -0.57 -0.49
C SER A 164 -3.82 -1.65 -0.95
N VAL A 165 -3.63 -2.72 -0.16
CA VAL A 165 -2.74 -3.83 -0.52
C VAL A 165 -3.29 -4.58 -1.74
N LEU A 166 -4.58 -4.97 -1.73
CA LEU A 166 -5.20 -5.66 -2.86
C LEU A 166 -5.08 -4.84 -4.15
N PHE A 167 -5.46 -3.55 -4.08
CA PHE A 167 -5.41 -2.66 -5.23
C PHE A 167 -3.97 -2.46 -5.73
N GLY A 168 -3.01 -2.26 -4.82
CA GLY A 168 -1.59 -2.13 -5.16
C GLY A 168 -1.05 -3.33 -5.90
N VAL A 169 -1.36 -4.56 -5.45
CA VAL A 169 -0.98 -5.79 -6.14
C VAL A 169 -1.56 -5.83 -7.56
N VAL A 170 -2.84 -5.48 -7.72
CA VAL A 170 -3.47 -5.44 -9.06
C VAL A 170 -2.76 -4.46 -9.98
N MET A 171 -2.49 -3.25 -9.48
CA MET A 171 -1.85 -2.19 -10.26
C MET A 171 -0.43 -2.58 -10.66
N GLU A 172 0.40 -3.02 -9.71
CA GLU A 172 1.82 -3.33 -9.94
C GLU A 172 2.02 -4.58 -10.79
N ARG A 173 1.34 -5.68 -10.44
CA ARG A 173 1.59 -6.99 -11.04
C ARG A 173 0.87 -7.19 -12.38
N TYR A 174 -0.38 -6.73 -12.49
CA TYR A 174 -1.24 -7.06 -13.63
C TYR A 174 -1.51 -5.89 -14.56
N LEU A 175 -1.67 -4.66 -14.03
CA LEU A 175 -2.00 -3.50 -14.86
C LEU A 175 -0.77 -2.83 -15.44
N PHE A 176 0.15 -2.36 -14.59
CA PHE A 176 1.43 -1.80 -15.01
C PHE A 176 2.43 -2.89 -15.39
N ALA A 177 2.30 -4.06 -14.75
CA ALA A 177 3.11 -5.24 -15.02
C ALA A 177 4.62 -4.94 -14.92
N HIS A 178 5.01 -4.27 -13.82
CA HIS A 178 6.39 -3.92 -13.50
C HIS A 178 7.21 -5.16 -13.10
N GLU A 179 8.51 -5.16 -13.38
CA GLU A 179 9.44 -6.18 -12.90
C GLU A 179 9.99 -5.81 -11.51
N PRO A 180 10.20 -6.79 -10.59
CA PRO A 180 10.00 -8.23 -10.77
C PRO A 180 8.55 -8.69 -10.50
N ALA A 181 7.64 -7.79 -10.14
CA ALA A 181 6.29 -8.13 -9.70
C ALA A 181 5.50 -8.94 -10.74
N ARG A 182 5.71 -8.71 -12.03
CA ARG A 182 5.10 -9.45 -13.14
C ARG A 182 5.63 -10.88 -13.27
N SER A 183 6.94 -11.08 -13.19
CA SER A 183 7.59 -12.36 -13.53
C SER A 183 7.68 -13.35 -12.37
N VAL A 184 7.63 -12.88 -11.12
CA VAL A 184 7.61 -13.75 -9.94
C VAL A 184 6.39 -14.67 -9.99
N PRO A 185 6.52 -16.01 -9.89
CA PRO A 185 5.36 -16.91 -9.87
C PRO A 185 4.43 -16.63 -8.70
N SER A 186 3.11 -16.75 -8.91
CA SER A 186 2.11 -16.45 -7.87
C SER A 186 2.32 -17.28 -6.61
N GLU A 187 2.68 -18.56 -6.74
CA GLU A 187 3.03 -19.44 -5.61
C GLU A 187 4.18 -18.89 -4.74
N ALA A 188 5.19 -18.27 -5.36
CA ALA A 188 6.30 -17.65 -4.64
C ALA A 188 5.94 -16.28 -4.04
N PHE A 189 4.96 -15.58 -4.62
CA PHE A 189 4.48 -14.28 -4.13
C PHE A 189 3.45 -14.42 -3.01
N THR A 190 2.64 -15.48 -3.02
CA THR A 190 1.54 -15.74 -2.10
C THR A 190 1.94 -15.57 -0.62
N PRO A 191 3.06 -16.12 -0.11
CA PRO A 191 3.40 -15.98 1.30
C PRO A 191 3.58 -14.52 1.74
N TYR A 192 4.22 -13.69 0.91
CA TYR A 192 4.44 -12.26 1.21
C TYR A 192 3.14 -11.46 1.16
N PHE A 193 2.30 -11.77 0.18
CA PHE A 193 0.99 -11.15 0.07
C PHE A 193 0.07 -11.57 1.22
N ALA A 194 0.10 -12.84 1.60
CA ALA A 194 -0.63 -13.37 2.75
C ALA A 194 -0.19 -12.71 4.04
N GLU A 195 1.12 -12.51 4.26
CA GLU A 195 1.63 -11.80 5.44
C GLU A 195 1.10 -10.36 5.52
N ALA A 196 1.12 -9.63 4.41
CA ALA A 196 0.57 -8.27 4.34
C ALA A 196 -0.94 -8.23 4.65
N LEU A 197 -1.71 -9.21 4.15
CA LEU A 197 -3.13 -9.35 4.47
C LEU A 197 -3.35 -9.78 5.93
N SER A 198 -2.53 -10.71 6.43
CA SER A 198 -2.61 -11.22 7.81
C SER A 198 -2.43 -10.09 8.81
N SER A 199 -1.51 -9.16 8.57
CA SER A 199 -1.31 -8.00 9.46
C SER A 199 -2.56 -7.13 9.60
N ALA A 200 -3.41 -7.08 8.57
CA ALA A 200 -4.63 -6.28 8.58
C ALA A 200 -5.85 -7.08 9.07
N LEU A 201 -5.91 -8.38 8.78
CA LEU A 201 -6.99 -9.30 9.13
C LEU A 201 -6.87 -9.88 10.55
N ASP A 202 -5.67 -9.90 11.12
CA ASP A 202 -5.45 -10.44 12.46
C ASP A 202 -6.11 -9.54 13.51
N ARG A 203 -7.14 -10.10 14.15
CA ARG A 203 -7.94 -9.45 15.19
C ARG A 203 -7.15 -9.23 16.49
N ALA A 204 -6.05 -9.98 16.70
CA ALA A 204 -5.16 -9.81 17.83
C ALA A 204 -4.10 -8.72 17.60
N HIS A 205 -3.85 -8.34 16.34
CA HIS A 205 -2.91 -7.28 16.01
C HIS A 205 -3.59 -5.92 16.02
N THR A 206 -4.11 -5.47 17.16
CA THR A 206 -4.30 -4.03 17.39
C THR A 206 -2.98 -3.34 17.02
N PRO A 207 -2.95 -2.15 16.41
CA PRO A 207 -1.75 -1.32 16.46
C PRO A 207 -1.48 -1.04 17.94
N ALA A 208 -0.81 -1.97 18.60
CA ALA A 208 -0.59 -1.94 20.02
C ALA A 208 0.36 -0.78 20.26
N ALA A 209 -0.18 0.25 20.93
CA ALA A 209 0.48 0.76 22.10
C ALA A 209 1.08 -0.45 22.86
N ASP A 210 2.41 -0.52 22.89
CA ASP A 210 3.23 -1.41 23.71
C ASP A 210 2.87 -2.91 23.75
N SER A 211 3.54 -3.73 22.93
CA SER A 211 4.30 -4.92 23.41
C SER A 211 5.27 -5.45 22.34
N ALA A 212 6.49 -5.81 22.75
CA ALA A 212 7.60 -6.26 21.91
C ALA A 212 7.45 -7.69 21.35
N PRO A 213 8.09 -8.04 20.21
CA PRO A 213 8.13 -9.41 19.68
C PRO A 213 9.51 -10.07 19.84
N ASP A 214 9.54 -11.21 20.52
CA ASP A 214 10.59 -12.24 20.38
C ASP A 214 9.91 -13.63 20.27
N ALA A 215 9.65 -14.06 19.03
CA ALA A 215 9.39 -15.45 18.67
C ALA A 215 9.41 -15.62 17.14
N TRP A 216 10.59 -15.53 16.52
CA TRP A 216 10.82 -16.21 15.24
C TRP A 216 11.73 -17.39 15.56
N HIS A 217 11.14 -18.57 15.74
CA HIS A 217 11.94 -19.79 15.80
C HIS A 217 12.47 -20.07 14.40
N THR A 218 13.80 -20.07 14.27
CA THR A 218 14.53 -20.60 13.12
C THR A 218 14.22 -22.09 12.99
N GLU A 219 13.34 -22.46 12.06
CA GLU A 219 13.39 -23.81 11.50
C GLU A 219 14.72 -23.93 10.73
N PRO A 220 15.55 -24.98 10.99
CA PRO A 220 16.92 -25.07 10.44
C PRO A 220 17.01 -25.12 8.90
N SER A 221 15.90 -25.26 8.20
CA SER A 221 15.82 -25.42 6.74
C SER A 221 15.04 -24.32 6.01
N GLY A 222 14.59 -23.26 6.71
CA GLY A 222 13.96 -22.09 6.09
C GLY A 222 14.99 -21.10 5.54
N PRO A 223 14.60 -20.21 4.59
CA PRO A 223 15.46 -19.11 4.16
C PRO A 223 15.80 -18.22 5.36
N ASP A 224 17.04 -17.74 5.42
CA ASP A 224 17.49 -16.83 6.48
C ASP A 224 16.76 -15.48 6.38
N VAL A 225 15.76 -15.29 7.23
CA VAL A 225 14.96 -14.06 7.33
C VAL A 225 15.51 -13.06 8.35
N SER A 226 16.69 -13.33 8.93
CA SER A 226 17.29 -12.47 9.96
C SER A 226 17.51 -11.04 9.47
N ALA A 227 17.98 -10.87 8.22
CA ALA A 227 18.15 -9.56 7.59
C ALA A 227 16.81 -8.79 7.49
N PHE A 228 15.74 -9.47 7.06
CA PHE A 228 14.41 -8.87 6.95
C PHE A 228 13.87 -8.41 8.31
N ALA A 229 14.06 -9.21 9.35
CA ALA A 229 13.64 -8.89 10.70
C ALA A 229 14.37 -7.66 11.28
N VAL A 230 15.63 -7.43 10.90
CA VAL A 230 16.42 -6.24 11.26
C VAL A 230 15.89 -5.01 10.53
N PHE A 231 15.76 -5.06 9.20
CA PHE A 231 15.28 -3.90 8.42
C PHE A 231 13.84 -3.51 8.77
N ARG A 232 12.94 -4.47 9.03
CA ARG A 232 11.58 -4.17 9.48
C ARG A 232 11.56 -3.43 10.82
N ARG A 233 12.38 -3.85 11.78
CA ARG A 233 12.54 -3.14 13.07
C ARG A 233 13.12 -1.75 12.85
N LEU A 234 14.12 -1.61 11.97
CA LEU A 234 14.71 -0.32 11.61
C LEU A 234 13.66 0.66 11.04
N HIS A 235 12.87 0.23 10.05
CA HIS A 235 11.82 1.07 9.45
C HIS A 235 10.76 1.48 10.49
N ARG A 236 10.34 0.56 11.34
CA ARG A 236 9.38 0.85 12.41
C ARG A 236 9.95 1.83 13.43
N CYS A 237 11.19 1.65 13.86
CA CYS A 237 11.89 2.59 14.74
C CYS A 237 11.99 3.98 14.11
N SER A 238 12.35 4.07 12.82
CA SER A 238 12.45 5.34 12.09
C SER A 238 11.10 6.05 12.01
N ALA A 239 10.01 5.33 11.68
CA ALA A 239 8.68 5.90 11.62
C ALA A 239 8.21 6.43 12.99
N LEU A 240 8.40 5.65 14.06
CA LEU A 240 8.03 6.05 15.42
C LEU A 240 8.85 7.25 15.90
N TYR A 241 10.15 7.24 15.64
CA TYR A 241 11.04 8.36 15.97
C TYR A 241 10.63 9.63 15.23
N ARG A 242 10.44 9.56 13.90
CA ARG A 242 10.01 10.71 13.09
C ARG A 242 8.67 11.26 13.54
N ALA A 243 7.69 10.41 13.85
CA ALA A 243 6.38 10.84 14.35
C ALA A 243 6.48 11.54 15.72
N ALA A 244 7.35 11.04 16.60
CA ALA A 244 7.56 11.66 17.91
C ALA A 244 8.26 13.03 17.79
N VAL A 245 9.34 13.11 17.01
CA VAL A 245 10.10 14.35 16.80
C VAL A 245 9.26 15.39 16.04
N SER A 246 8.48 14.99 15.02
CA SER A 246 7.64 15.92 14.24
C SER A 246 6.70 16.71 15.14
N ARG A 247 6.03 16.05 16.11
CA ARG A 247 5.13 16.73 17.05
C ARG A 247 5.84 17.80 17.88
N THR A 248 7.01 17.49 18.43
CA THR A 248 7.80 18.45 19.22
C THR A 248 8.32 19.61 18.38
N VAL A 249 8.71 19.34 17.14
CA VAL A 249 9.20 20.36 16.22
C VAL A 249 8.06 21.30 15.79
N GLU A 250 6.87 20.74 15.52
CA GLU A 250 5.66 21.49 15.15
C GLU A 250 5.16 22.41 16.28
N GLU A 251 5.29 21.99 17.56
CA GLU A 251 5.02 22.85 18.72
C GLU A 251 5.90 24.10 18.78
N GLN A 252 7.07 24.08 18.14
CA GLN A 252 7.96 25.24 18.01
C GLN A 252 7.69 26.08 16.75
N GLY A 253 6.64 25.76 15.99
CA GLY A 253 6.23 26.51 14.80
C GLY A 253 7.11 26.29 13.57
N ILE A 254 7.93 25.24 13.56
CA ILE A 254 8.75 24.84 12.40
C ILE A 254 8.42 23.41 11.98
N THR A 255 8.83 23.02 10.79
CA THR A 255 8.64 21.64 10.28
C THR A 255 9.85 20.76 10.56
N LEU A 256 9.67 19.44 10.61
CA LEU A 256 10.78 18.47 10.74
C LEU A 256 11.91 18.70 9.71
N ALA A 257 11.57 18.94 8.44
CA ALA A 257 12.56 19.20 7.40
C ALA A 257 13.36 20.51 7.62
N ALA A 258 12.76 21.53 8.24
CA ALA A 258 13.46 22.76 8.61
C ALA A 258 14.37 22.51 9.82
N PHE A 259 13.93 21.66 10.74
CA PHE A 259 14.73 21.23 11.88
C PHE A 259 15.94 20.36 11.48
N ASP A 260 15.81 19.51 10.46
CA ASP A 260 16.93 18.74 9.89
C ASP A 260 18.06 19.67 9.38
N VAL A 261 17.70 20.80 8.76
CA VAL A 261 18.69 21.82 8.31
C VAL A 261 19.37 22.50 9.50
N LEU A 262 18.62 22.85 10.55
CA LEU A 262 19.18 23.50 11.74
C LEU A 262 20.11 22.56 12.51
N THR A 263 19.74 21.29 12.67
CA THR A 263 20.56 20.29 13.36
C THR A 263 21.82 19.96 12.57
N GLU A 264 21.78 19.97 11.24
CA GLU A 264 22.97 19.78 10.41
C GLU A 264 23.98 20.92 10.52
N LEU A 265 23.49 22.17 10.64
CA LEU A 265 24.33 23.32 10.94
C LEU A 265 24.89 23.28 12.37
N TRP A 266 24.10 22.79 13.32
CA TRP A 266 24.54 22.61 14.70
C TRP A 266 25.67 21.57 14.79
N ARG A 267 25.52 20.42 14.11
CA ARG A 267 26.50 19.32 14.03
C ARG A 267 27.83 19.73 13.39
N ALA A 268 27.83 20.74 12.51
CA ALA A 268 29.06 21.28 11.94
C ALA A 268 29.99 21.92 13.00
N GLY A 269 29.48 22.15 14.23
CA GLY A 269 30.21 22.79 15.32
C GLY A 269 30.44 24.29 15.08
N PRO A 270 30.92 25.06 16.07
CA PRO A 270 31.17 26.49 15.92
C PRO A 270 32.09 26.77 14.70
N PRO A 271 31.73 27.70 13.79
CA PRO A 271 30.73 28.77 13.91
C PRO A 271 29.28 28.40 13.47
N HIS A 272 28.95 27.12 13.40
CA HIS A 272 27.68 26.54 12.97
C HIS A 272 27.29 26.93 11.55
N ARG A 273 28.23 26.73 10.64
CA ARG A 273 28.17 27.21 9.26
C ARG A 273 28.47 26.09 8.28
N ARG A 274 27.67 25.96 7.22
CA ARG A 274 27.84 24.93 6.17
C ARG A 274 27.29 25.38 4.82
N ALA A 275 27.84 24.88 3.72
CA ALA A 275 27.33 25.20 2.39
C ALA A 275 25.97 24.51 2.15
N VAL A 276 25.07 25.17 1.42
CA VAL A 276 23.74 24.60 1.10
C VAL A 276 23.85 23.25 0.36
N GLY A 277 24.84 23.11 -0.53
CA GLY A 277 25.11 21.85 -1.24
C GLY A 277 25.50 20.71 -0.29
N GLU A 278 26.41 20.99 0.65
CA GLU A 278 26.85 20.02 1.66
C GLU A 278 25.71 19.65 2.62
N ILE A 279 24.82 20.58 2.93
CA ILE A 279 23.62 20.27 3.74
C ILE A 279 22.73 19.29 3.00
N ALA A 280 22.47 19.51 1.70
CA ALA A 280 21.62 18.65 0.89
C ALA A 280 22.15 17.21 0.72
N GLU A 281 23.47 17.00 0.85
CA GLU A 281 24.08 15.68 0.86
C GLU A 281 23.91 14.95 2.21
N SER A 282 23.76 15.70 3.31
CA SER A 282 23.70 15.14 4.67
C SER A 282 22.28 14.91 5.22
N VAL A 283 21.26 15.52 4.61
CA VAL A 283 19.86 15.43 5.09
C VAL A 283 18.99 14.72 4.05
N PRO A 284 17.87 14.08 4.45
CA PRO A 284 16.97 13.39 3.52
C PRO A 284 16.07 14.37 2.75
N LEU A 285 16.65 15.42 2.17
CA LEU A 285 15.97 16.48 1.43
C LEU A 285 16.65 16.71 0.08
N SER A 286 15.86 16.99 -0.96
CA SER A 286 16.42 17.42 -2.24
C SER A 286 17.08 18.81 -2.13
N PRO A 287 18.05 19.15 -3.01
CA PRO A 287 18.69 20.48 -3.00
C PRO A 287 17.70 21.67 -3.11
N SER A 288 16.63 21.50 -3.88
CA SER A 288 15.56 22.51 -3.99
C SER A 288 14.74 22.62 -2.70
N SER A 289 14.50 21.50 -2.01
CA SER A 289 13.87 21.48 -0.70
C SER A 289 14.73 22.18 0.36
N VAL A 290 16.04 21.96 0.38
CA VAL A 290 16.95 22.66 1.31
C VAL A 290 16.94 24.17 1.06
N THR A 291 16.94 24.60 -0.21
CA THR A 291 16.86 26.02 -0.57
C THR A 291 15.59 26.67 -0.04
N LEU A 292 14.43 26.02 -0.23
CA LEU A 292 13.15 26.48 0.30
C LEU A 292 13.15 26.58 1.83
N ARG A 293 13.71 25.58 2.53
CA ARG A 293 13.81 25.62 4.00
C ARG A 293 14.76 26.71 4.48
N ALA A 294 15.83 26.95 3.75
CA ALA A 294 16.75 28.03 4.04
C ALA A 294 16.09 29.41 3.91
N ASP A 295 15.21 29.62 2.93
CA ASP A 295 14.41 30.86 2.82
C ASP A 295 13.52 31.04 4.05
N GLN A 296 12.78 29.99 4.43
CA GLN A 296 11.86 30.01 5.58
C GLN A 296 12.59 30.24 6.91
N LEU A 297 13.74 29.61 7.09
CA LEU A 297 14.54 29.74 8.30
C LEU A 297 15.21 31.12 8.41
N GLU A 298 15.59 31.72 7.28
CA GLU A 298 16.14 33.08 7.21
C GLU A 298 15.05 34.11 7.54
N GLU A 299 13.85 33.96 6.97
CA GLU A 299 12.68 34.80 7.28
C GLU A 299 12.29 34.69 8.76
N ALA A 300 12.41 33.49 9.35
CA ALA A 300 12.18 33.26 10.78
C ALA A 300 13.34 33.75 11.68
N GLY A 301 14.44 34.27 11.12
CA GLY A 301 15.59 34.75 11.87
C GLY A 301 16.41 33.66 12.55
N LEU A 302 16.25 32.39 12.14
CA LEU A 302 16.93 31.22 12.72
C LEU A 302 18.27 30.92 12.04
N VAL A 303 18.45 31.39 10.80
CA VAL A 303 19.72 31.31 10.07
C VAL A 303 20.04 32.62 9.38
N THR A 304 21.32 32.84 9.07
CA THR A 304 21.77 33.88 8.13
C THR A 304 22.38 33.23 6.89
N ARG A 305 22.24 33.91 5.74
CA ARG A 305 22.95 33.54 4.51
C ARG A 305 24.20 34.38 4.29
N GLU A 306 25.28 33.70 3.98
CA GLU A 306 26.56 34.31 3.62
C GLU A 306 26.98 33.76 2.25
N ARG A 307 27.24 34.65 1.29
CA ARG A 307 27.85 34.23 0.02
C ARG A 307 29.35 34.05 0.21
N ASP A 308 29.89 33.01 -0.40
CA ASP A 308 31.33 32.77 -0.36
C ASP A 308 32.10 33.91 -1.05
N GLY A 309 33.24 34.28 -0.47
CA GLY A 309 34.08 35.38 -0.97
C GLY A 309 34.88 35.02 -2.22
N LEU A 310 35.09 33.72 -2.49
CA LEU A 310 35.87 33.19 -3.61
C LEU A 310 34.96 32.69 -4.75
N ASP A 311 33.84 32.02 -4.44
CA ASP A 311 32.82 31.66 -5.43
C ASP A 311 31.42 32.13 -5.03
N ARG A 312 30.94 33.20 -5.67
CA ARG A 312 29.64 33.83 -5.37
C ARG A 312 28.44 32.92 -5.64
N ARG A 313 28.63 31.76 -6.27
CA ARG A 313 27.59 30.72 -6.46
C ARG A 313 27.41 29.85 -5.22
N VAL A 314 28.40 29.77 -4.34
CA VAL A 314 28.31 29.03 -3.09
C VAL A 314 27.64 29.91 -2.03
N VAL A 315 26.55 29.40 -1.48
CA VAL A 315 25.81 30.01 -0.37
C VAL A 315 26.02 29.15 0.86
N HIS A 316 26.43 29.80 1.95
CA HIS A 316 26.56 29.20 3.26
C HIS A 316 25.39 29.64 4.13
N LEU A 317 24.87 28.70 4.91
CA LEU A 317 23.95 29.00 6.00
C LEU A 317 24.73 28.99 7.30
N ARG A 318 24.31 29.84 8.23
CA ARG A 318 24.85 29.90 9.59
C ARG A 318 23.73 30.02 10.60
N LEU A 319 23.79 29.27 11.70
CA LEU A 319 22.83 29.44 12.80
C LEU A 319 22.97 30.82 13.45
N THR A 320 21.84 31.49 13.68
CA THR A 320 21.76 32.62 14.61
C THR A 320 21.75 32.12 16.06
N GLU A 321 21.86 33.03 17.02
CA GLU A 321 21.64 32.72 18.43
C GLU A 321 20.23 32.13 18.67
N ALA A 322 19.20 32.72 18.05
CA ALA A 322 17.83 32.20 18.11
C ALA A 322 17.70 30.80 17.49
N GLY A 323 18.44 30.52 16.41
CA GLY A 323 18.52 29.18 15.80
C GLY A 323 19.19 28.16 16.70
N GLN A 324 20.30 28.54 17.35
CA GLN A 324 21.00 27.68 18.33
C GLN A 324 20.09 27.38 19.53
N ASP A 325 19.44 28.39 20.09
CA ASP A 325 18.53 28.23 21.23
C ASP A 325 17.34 27.33 20.87
N LEU A 326 16.83 27.41 19.62
CA LEU A 326 15.76 26.54 19.16
C LEU A 326 16.24 25.08 19.08
N VAL A 327 17.41 24.84 18.49
CA VAL A 327 18.01 23.51 18.43
C VAL A 327 18.22 22.96 19.84
N ASP A 328 18.75 23.76 20.77
CA ASP A 328 18.92 23.35 22.16
C ASP A 328 17.59 23.04 22.86
N ARG A 329 16.54 23.86 22.67
CA ARG A 329 15.21 23.60 23.26
C ARG A 329 14.58 22.30 22.73
N VAL A 330 14.61 22.09 21.42
CA VAL A 330 14.06 20.87 20.81
C VAL A 330 14.92 19.65 21.15
N SER A 331 16.24 19.82 21.35
CA SER A 331 17.16 18.74 21.72
C SER A 331 17.21 18.47 23.24
N ARG A 332 16.60 19.32 24.08
CA ARG A 332 16.57 19.17 25.56
C ARG A 332 15.17 19.12 26.18
N GLY A 333 14.10 19.20 25.38
CA GLY A 333 12.72 19.14 25.85
C GLY A 333 12.28 17.76 26.40
N PRO A 334 11.05 17.64 26.97
CA PRO A 334 10.54 16.40 27.58
C PRO A 334 10.46 15.18 26.65
N PHE A 335 10.49 15.39 25.33
CA PHE A 335 10.57 14.35 24.29
C PHE A 335 11.91 14.32 23.55
N ALA A 336 12.86 15.15 23.99
CA ALA A 336 14.22 15.22 23.47
C ALA A 336 15.20 14.34 24.25
N GLY A 337 14.71 13.63 25.26
CA GLY A 337 15.47 12.54 25.81
C GLY A 337 15.52 11.42 24.79
N ASP A 338 16.64 11.33 24.07
CA ASP A 338 17.23 10.02 23.78
C ASP A 338 17.12 9.12 25.04
N GLU A 339 17.18 9.70 26.24
CA GLU A 339 16.92 9.03 27.51
C GLU A 339 15.49 8.48 27.75
N GLU A 340 14.41 9.06 27.21
CA GLU A 340 13.06 8.50 27.41
C GLU A 340 12.82 7.33 26.44
N PHE A 341 13.21 7.48 25.17
CA PHE A 341 13.17 6.38 24.19
C PHE A 341 14.10 5.23 24.58
N LEU A 342 15.24 5.55 25.18
CA LEU A 342 16.23 4.57 25.65
C LEU A 342 16.07 4.26 27.14
N ARG A 343 15.00 4.71 27.81
CA ARG A 343 14.82 4.53 29.28
C ARG A 343 14.82 3.07 29.68
N ILE A 344 14.29 2.22 28.81
CA ILE A 344 14.24 0.77 28.97
C ILE A 344 15.60 0.08 28.70
N MET A 345 16.57 0.79 28.09
CA MET A 345 17.88 0.26 27.72
C MET A 345 18.96 0.71 28.71
N GLY A 346 19.73 -0.23 29.24
CA GLY A 346 20.91 0.05 30.04
C GLY A 346 22.08 0.64 29.22
N PRO A 347 23.11 1.23 29.85
CA PRO A 347 24.24 1.84 29.14
C PRO A 347 24.97 0.92 28.16
N ALA A 348 25.09 -0.37 28.51
CA ALA A 348 25.73 -1.37 27.66
C ALA A 348 24.92 -1.68 26.39
N GLU A 349 23.59 -1.74 26.51
CA GLU A 349 22.68 -2.00 25.39
C GLU A 349 22.64 -0.80 24.43
N ARG A 350 22.63 0.42 24.97
CA ARG A 350 22.74 1.65 24.18
C ARG A 350 24.03 1.69 23.36
N ALA A 351 25.16 1.37 23.99
CA ALA A 351 26.46 1.30 23.32
C ALA A 351 26.49 0.20 22.24
N ALA A 352 25.88 -0.95 22.51
CA ALA A 352 25.79 -2.03 21.53
C ALA A 352 24.91 -1.66 20.33
N LEU A 353 23.75 -1.05 20.57
CA LEU A 353 22.84 -0.60 19.52
C LEU A 353 23.50 0.47 18.64
N ALA A 354 24.12 1.49 19.24
CA ALA A 354 24.83 2.53 18.49
C ALA A 354 25.94 1.94 17.60
N ARG A 355 26.72 0.99 18.12
CA ARG A 355 27.74 0.30 17.34
C ARG A 355 27.15 -0.50 16.17
N LEU A 356 26.06 -1.24 16.41
CA LEU A 356 25.42 -2.06 15.37
C LEU A 356 24.76 -1.20 14.28
N LEU A 357 24.12 -0.10 14.67
CA LEU A 357 23.58 0.87 13.71
C LEU A 357 24.70 1.53 12.89
N GLY A 358 25.83 1.90 13.50
CA GLY A 358 26.98 2.45 12.76
C GLY A 358 27.58 1.45 11.76
N LEU A 359 27.61 0.15 12.10
CA LEU A 359 28.00 -0.89 11.14
C LEU A 359 27.00 -1.00 9.98
N LEU A 360 25.71 -0.92 10.27
CA LEU A 360 24.66 -0.94 9.25
C LEU A 360 24.72 0.29 8.34
N GLU A 361 24.91 1.49 8.88
CA GLU A 361 25.11 2.73 8.13
C GLU A 361 26.31 2.64 7.19
N THR A 362 27.43 2.08 7.66
CA THR A 362 28.63 1.86 6.84
C THR A 362 28.33 0.91 5.68
N ALA A 363 27.61 -0.18 5.94
CA ALA A 363 27.24 -1.15 4.91
C ALA A 363 26.28 -0.55 3.87
N LEU A 364 25.29 0.24 4.30
CA LEU A 364 24.33 0.91 3.40
C LEU A 364 25.01 1.98 2.55
N SER A 365 25.88 2.79 3.14
CA SER A 365 26.63 3.83 2.42
C SER A 365 27.60 3.24 1.39
N ALA A 366 28.12 2.03 1.63
CA ALA A 366 28.97 1.32 0.67
C ALA A 366 28.17 0.66 -0.47
N ALA A 367 26.87 0.42 -0.28
CA ALA A 367 26.00 -0.22 -1.26
C ALA A 367 25.36 0.78 -2.25
N ASP A 368 25.45 2.08 -1.97
CA ASP A 368 24.87 3.15 -2.78
C ASP A 368 25.99 3.95 -3.49
N PRO A 369 26.35 3.64 -4.75
CA PRO A 369 27.29 4.45 -5.51
C PRO A 369 26.55 5.65 -6.13
N ALA A 370 26.42 6.71 -5.32
CA ALA A 370 26.01 8.09 -5.63
C ALA A 370 24.51 8.40 -5.71
#